data_AF-A0A816SQS6-F1
#
_entry.id   AF-A0A816SQS6-F1
#
_cell.length_a   1.000
_cell.length_b   1.000
_cell.length_c   1.000
_cell.angle_alpha   90.00
_cell.angle_beta   90.00
_cell.angle_gamma   90.00
#
_symmetry.space_group_name_H-M   'P 1'
#
loop_
_entity.id
_entity.type
_entity.pdbx_description
1 polymer ?
#
loop_
_entity_poly.entity_id
_entity_poly.type
_entity_poly.pdbx_seq_one_letter_code
_entity_poly.pdbx_strand_id
1 'polypeptide(L)'
;MKGDAVACDPRNRAENVNKLTWRCEWEHNSRSNNMNHNNYMEMINHKDVLRALKQALKKTEEAFDLTVDENPELALMGSCVLVTLMKGEDVYVMSVGDSRAVLAQRPDLVINEKLIIFLFVMQQEVRRINKEHPDDPFAIKNDRVKGYLKVTRAFGAGFLKQV
;
A
#
# COMPACT_ATOMS: atom_id res chain seq x y z
N MET A 1 -7.99 -25.66 41.59
CA MET A 1 -6.68 -25.19 41.10
C MET A 1 -5.87 -26.38 40.62
N LYS A 2 -5.78 -26.56 39.31
CA LYS A 2 -4.77 -27.37 38.61
C LYS A 2 -4.57 -26.67 37.26
N GLY A 3 -3.34 -26.25 37.01
CA GLY A 3 -2.95 -25.55 35.79
C GLY A 3 -2.39 -26.55 34.78
N ASP A 4 -2.84 -26.42 33.54
CA ASP A 4 -2.27 -27.13 32.41
C ASP A 4 -1.46 -26.12 31.59
N ALA A 5 -0.15 -26.28 31.62
CA ALA A 5 0.77 -25.57 30.76
C ALA A 5 0.61 -26.12 29.33
N VAL A 6 0.13 -25.29 28.40
CA VAL A 6 0.09 -25.62 26.98
C VAL A 6 1.46 -25.26 26.40
N ALA A 7 2.26 -26.27 26.12
CA ALA A 7 3.56 -26.12 25.45
C ALA A 7 3.35 -25.71 23.99
N CYS A 8 4.13 -24.72 23.54
CA CYS A 8 4.18 -24.26 22.16
C CYS A 8 5.26 -25.07 21.41
N ASP A 9 4.85 -25.92 20.48
CA ASP A 9 5.73 -26.70 19.59
C ASP A 9 6.36 -25.77 18.52
N PRO A 10 7.66 -25.88 18.16
CA PRO A 10 8.28 -25.04 17.15
C PRO A 10 7.84 -25.50 15.75
N ARG A 11 6.92 -24.77 15.13
CA ARG A 11 6.40 -25.11 13.80
C ARG A 11 7.47 -24.91 12.72
N ASN A 12 7.61 -25.98 11.93
CA ASN A 12 8.29 -26.12 10.67
C ASN A 12 8.53 -24.82 9.87
N ARG A 13 9.81 -24.62 9.56
CA ARG A 13 10.33 -23.72 8.54
C ARG A 13 9.77 -24.12 7.17
N ALA A 14 8.76 -23.41 6.69
CA ALA A 14 8.27 -23.53 5.32
C ALA A 14 8.78 -22.32 4.52
N GLU A 15 9.73 -22.61 3.63
CA GLU A 15 10.17 -21.75 2.54
C GLU A 15 8.96 -21.46 1.63
N ASN A 16 8.48 -20.20 1.56
CA ASN A 16 7.83 -19.55 0.39
C ASN A 16 7.13 -18.21 0.73
N VAL A 17 7.83 -17.25 1.35
CA VAL A 17 7.29 -15.88 1.57
C VAL A 17 7.38 -15.00 0.29
N ASN A 18 7.76 -15.58 -0.84
CA ASN A 18 7.85 -14.88 -2.12
C ASN A 18 6.49 -14.76 -2.83
N LYS A 19 5.49 -14.08 -2.23
CA LYS A 19 4.34 -13.60 -3.04
C LYS A 19 3.44 -12.51 -2.48
N LEU A 20 3.87 -11.69 -1.52
CA LEU A 20 3.18 -10.42 -1.24
C LEU A 20 3.74 -9.33 -2.15
N THR A 21 3.58 -9.54 -3.46
CA THR A 21 4.05 -8.61 -4.48
C THR A 21 3.05 -7.47 -4.58
N TRP A 22 3.40 -6.30 -4.02
CA TRP A 22 2.69 -5.04 -4.24
C TRP A 22 2.46 -4.81 -5.75
N ARG A 23 1.21 -4.99 -6.20
CA ARG A 23 0.85 -4.81 -7.61
C ARG A 23 0.73 -3.31 -7.88
N CYS A 24 1.60 -2.79 -8.74
CA CYS A 24 1.68 -1.38 -9.07
C CYS A 24 0.86 -1.10 -10.34
N GLU A 25 -0.12 -0.20 -10.29
CA GLU A 25 -1.05 0.07 -11.42
C GLU A 25 -0.38 0.69 -12.66
N TRP A 26 0.87 1.17 -12.55
CA TRP A 26 1.63 1.82 -13.62
C TRP A 26 2.11 0.88 -14.73
N GLU A 27 2.01 -0.44 -14.55
CA GLU A 27 2.49 -1.42 -15.53
C GLU A 27 1.70 -1.42 -16.86
N HIS A 28 0.55 -0.74 -16.94
CA HIS A 28 -0.35 -0.78 -18.10
C HIS A 28 -0.53 0.53 -18.88
N ASN A 29 0.05 1.66 -18.47
CA ASN A 29 -0.34 2.96 -19.03
C ASN A 29 0.80 3.95 -19.30
N SER A 30 1.86 3.50 -19.98
CA SER A 30 2.84 4.42 -20.58
C SER A 30 2.39 4.81 -22.00
N ARG A 31 1.41 5.71 -22.10
CA ARG A 31 1.16 6.47 -23.33
C ARG A 31 2.07 7.69 -23.34
N SER A 32 3.18 7.56 -24.08
CA SER A 32 4.10 8.66 -24.35
C SER A 32 3.43 9.67 -25.28
N ASN A 33 3.11 10.86 -24.77
CA ASN A 33 2.71 11.99 -25.62
C ASN A 33 3.99 12.74 -26.02
N ASN A 34 4.28 12.69 -27.32
CA ASN A 34 5.43 13.36 -27.92
C ASN A 34 5.05 14.81 -28.23
N MET A 35 5.62 15.77 -27.49
CA MET A 35 5.69 17.17 -27.94
C MET A 35 7.14 17.64 -27.91
N ASN A 36 7.61 18.04 -29.09
CA ASN A 36 8.92 18.61 -29.33
C ASN A 36 9.03 19.97 -28.66
N HIS A 37 9.92 20.11 -27.67
CA HIS A 37 10.64 21.37 -27.49
C HIS A 37 12.07 21.11 -27.01
N ASN A 38 13.03 21.49 -27.85
CA ASN A 38 14.45 21.45 -27.54
C ASN A 38 14.77 22.40 -26.38
N ASN A 39 15.18 21.84 -25.25
CA ASN A 39 16.12 22.42 -24.31
C ASN A 39 16.69 21.30 -23.44
N TYR A 40 17.89 21.52 -22.92
CA TYR A 40 18.71 20.64 -22.07
C TYR A 40 18.03 20.27 -20.72
N MET A 41 16.76 19.84 -20.74
CA MET A 41 16.09 19.27 -19.59
C MET A 41 16.55 17.82 -19.45
N GLU A 42 17.13 17.53 -18.29
CA GLU A 42 17.47 16.18 -17.85
C GLU A 42 16.27 15.25 -18.12
N MET A 43 16.39 14.39 -19.13
CA MET A 43 15.29 13.51 -19.54
C MET A 43 14.91 12.64 -18.34
N ILE A 44 13.76 12.91 -17.74
CA ILE A 44 13.38 12.27 -16.48
C ILE A 44 13.11 10.79 -16.77
N ASN A 45 13.96 9.91 -16.22
CA ASN A 45 13.65 8.48 -16.24
C ASN A 45 12.57 8.15 -15.19
N HIS A 46 11.31 8.23 -15.59
CA HIS A 46 10.16 7.94 -14.71
C HIS A 46 10.25 6.57 -14.04
N LYS A 47 10.85 5.56 -14.70
CA LYS A 47 11.02 4.22 -14.12
C LYS A 47 11.95 4.24 -12.92
N ASP A 48 13.01 5.06 -12.95
CA ASP A 48 13.92 5.20 -11.82
C ASP A 48 13.27 5.94 -10.66
N VAL A 49 12.44 6.96 -10.94
CA VAL A 49 11.67 7.67 -9.91
C VAL A 49 10.68 6.72 -9.22
N LEU A 50 9.90 5.96 -9.98
CA LEU A 50 8.96 4.97 -9.43
C LEU A 50 9.68 3.87 -8.66
N ARG A 51 10.83 3.40 -9.17
CA ARG A 51 11.67 2.42 -8.46
C ARG A 51 12.21 2.98 -7.14
N ALA A 52 12.67 4.23 -7.13
CA ALA A 52 13.17 4.89 -5.93
C ALA A 52 12.06 5.05 -4.89
N LEU A 53 10.86 5.48 -5.29
CA LEU A 53 9.68 5.57 -4.42
C LEU A 53 9.31 4.21 -3.81
N LYS A 54 9.26 3.15 -4.64
CA LYS A 54 9.00 1.78 -4.17
C LYS A 54 10.06 1.31 -3.17
N GLN A 55 11.33 1.56 -3.45
CA GLN A 55 12.44 1.18 -2.56
C GLN A 55 12.43 1.98 -1.26
N ALA A 56 12.08 3.26 -1.30
CA ALA A 56 11.96 4.10 -0.11
C ALA A 56 10.92 3.53 0.84
N LEU A 57 9.70 3.23 0.35
CA LEU A 57 8.67 2.60 1.19
C LEU A 57 9.09 1.26 1.76
N LYS A 58 9.67 0.39 0.93
CA LYS A 58 10.14 -0.92 1.37
C LYS A 58 11.15 -0.78 2.51
N LYS A 59 12.14 0.11 2.35
CA LYS A 59 13.16 0.35 3.39
C LYS A 59 12.58 0.98 4.64
N THR A 60 11.60 1.89 4.51
CA THR A 60 10.91 2.48 5.67
C THR A 60 10.14 1.42 6.46
N GLU A 61 9.47 0.50 5.78
CA GLU A 61 8.77 -0.62 6.44
C GLU A 61 9.75 -1.55 7.15
N GLU A 62 10.82 -1.98 6.46
CA GLU A 62 11.86 -2.84 7.04
C GLU A 62 12.51 -2.18 8.27
N ALA A 63 12.80 -0.88 8.20
CA ALA A 63 13.32 -0.13 9.34
C ALA A 63 12.31 -0.04 10.49
N PHE A 64 11.02 0.13 10.19
CA PHE A 64 9.97 0.13 11.22
C PHE A 64 9.85 -1.23 11.90
N ASP A 65 9.86 -2.33 11.14
CA ASP A 65 9.78 -3.68 11.70
C ASP A 65 10.97 -3.97 12.64
N LEU A 66 12.18 -3.48 12.33
CA LEU A 66 13.33 -3.58 13.26
C LEU A 66 13.09 -2.84 14.59
N THR A 67 12.39 -1.70 14.57
CA THR A 67 12.06 -0.97 15.82
C THR A 67 10.98 -1.65 16.64
N VAL A 68 10.18 -2.54 16.04
CA VAL A 68 9.14 -3.30 16.75
C VAL A 68 9.76 -4.34 17.69
N ASP A 69 10.90 -4.93 17.32
CA ASP A 69 11.62 -5.88 18.19
C ASP A 69 12.08 -5.21 19.50
N GLU A 70 12.45 -3.92 19.43
CA GLU A 70 12.86 -3.12 20.59
C GLU A 70 11.67 -2.54 21.36
N ASN A 71 10.56 -2.26 20.68
CA ASN A 71 9.33 -1.72 21.28
C ASN A 71 8.08 -2.42 20.71
N PRO A 72 7.62 -3.52 21.34
CA PRO A 72 6.54 -4.35 20.80
C PRO A 72 5.18 -3.64 20.73
N GLU A 73 4.99 -2.53 21.46
CA GLU A 73 3.77 -1.72 21.33
C GLU A 73 3.62 -1.14 19.92
N LEU A 74 4.74 -0.92 19.21
CA LEU A 74 4.74 -0.45 17.82
C LEU A 74 4.13 -1.47 16.85
N ALA A 75 4.08 -2.76 17.19
CA ALA A 75 3.41 -3.78 16.37
C ALA A 75 1.90 -3.51 16.22
N LEU A 76 1.31 -2.82 17.20
CA LEU A 76 -0.10 -2.43 17.20
C LEU A 76 -0.34 -1.11 16.45
N MET A 77 0.72 -0.33 16.23
CA MET A 77 0.66 0.96 15.58
C MET A 77 0.70 0.78 14.08
N GLY A 78 -0.08 1.60 13.38
CA GLY A 78 -0.04 1.65 11.93
C GLY A 78 -0.41 3.04 11.43
N SER A 79 -0.02 3.33 10.20
CA SER A 79 -0.26 4.62 9.58
C SER A 79 -0.65 4.50 8.12
N CYS A 80 -1.51 5.41 7.68
CA CYS A 80 -1.74 5.65 6.26
C CYS A 80 -0.67 6.60 5.75
N VAL A 81 -0.10 6.30 4.59
CA VAL A 81 0.98 7.09 3.99
C VAL A 81 0.55 7.49 2.59
N LEU A 82 0.62 8.80 2.32
CA LEU A 82 0.45 9.39 1.01
C LEU A 82 1.72 10.18 0.70
N VAL A 83 2.42 9.78 -0.37
CA VAL A 83 3.64 10.45 -0.82
C VAL A 83 3.34 11.15 -2.14
N THR A 84 3.72 12.42 -2.23
CA THR A 84 3.70 13.21 -3.47
C THR A 84 5.11 13.70 -3.75
N LEU A 85 5.64 13.41 -4.93
CA LEU A 85 6.95 13.85 -5.40
C LEU A 85 6.76 14.64 -6.69
N MET A 86 7.38 15.81 -6.80
CA MET A 86 7.40 16.60 -8.02
C MET A 86 8.82 16.60 -8.59
N LYS A 87 8.98 16.22 -9.85
CA LYS A 87 10.26 16.31 -10.58
C LYS A 87 9.99 16.92 -11.95
N GLY A 88 10.55 18.11 -12.21
CA GLY A 88 10.24 18.88 -13.41
C GLY A 88 8.75 19.22 -13.45
N GLU A 89 8.09 18.81 -14.54
CA GLU A 89 6.65 19.01 -14.75
C GLU A 89 5.80 17.82 -14.29
N ASP A 90 6.43 16.73 -13.87
CA ASP A 90 5.76 15.50 -13.46
C ASP A 90 5.46 15.47 -11.95
N VAL A 91 4.27 14.99 -11.61
CA VAL A 91 3.83 14.73 -10.24
C VAL A 91 3.59 13.24 -10.04
N TYR A 92 4.32 12.64 -9.11
CA TYR A 92 4.22 11.23 -8.73
C TYR A 92 3.46 11.12 -7.41
N VAL A 93 2.49 10.22 -7.35
CA VAL A 93 1.70 9.94 -6.15
C VAL A 93 1.78 8.47 -5.80
N MET A 94 2.02 8.16 -4.53
CA MET A 94 2.03 6.80 -4.01
C MET A 94 1.21 6.75 -2.72
N SER A 95 0.31 5.77 -2.61
CA SER A 95 -0.66 5.66 -1.52
C SER A 95 -0.61 4.28 -0.88
N VAL A 96 -0.49 4.27 0.45
CA VAL A 96 -0.65 3.10 1.33
C VAL A 96 -1.74 3.46 2.34
N GLY A 97 -2.93 2.91 2.14
CA GLY A 97 -4.11 3.18 2.95
C GLY A 97 -5.20 3.93 2.21
N ASP A 98 -5.97 4.73 2.95
CA ASP A 98 -7.17 5.41 2.45
C ASP A 98 -6.96 6.92 2.20
N SER A 99 -5.77 7.44 2.50
CA SER A 99 -5.38 8.82 2.22
C SER A 99 -5.41 9.10 0.71
N ARG A 100 -5.95 10.28 0.34
CA ARG A 100 -6.19 10.68 -1.05
C ARG A 100 -5.53 12.01 -1.39
N ALA A 101 -4.87 12.08 -2.54
CA ALA A 101 -4.43 13.33 -3.15
C ALA A 101 -5.53 13.85 -4.10
N VAL A 102 -5.73 15.16 -4.12
CA VAL A 102 -6.62 15.83 -5.07
C VAL A 102 -5.79 16.86 -5.83
N LEU A 103 -5.64 16.67 -7.13
CA LEU A 103 -5.03 17.69 -7.99
C LEU A 103 -6.10 18.71 -8.35
N ALA A 104 -5.93 19.95 -7.87
CA ALA A 104 -6.76 21.06 -8.27
C ALA A 104 -6.15 21.69 -9.54
N GLN A 105 -6.82 21.52 -10.66
CA GLN A 105 -6.52 22.28 -11.88
C GLN A 105 -7.51 23.45 -11.94
N ARG A 106 -7.05 24.65 -12.31
CA ARG A 106 -7.98 25.74 -12.61
C ARG A 106 -8.83 25.30 -13.79
N PRO A 107 -10.15 25.08 -13.62
CA PRO A 107 -10.98 24.62 -14.70
C PRO A 107 -11.33 25.80 -15.58
N ASP A 108 -11.25 25.62 -16.89
CA ASP A 108 -12.13 26.37 -17.78
C ASP A 108 -13.53 25.76 -17.81
N LEU A 109 -13.75 24.50 -17.38
CA LEU A 109 -15.09 23.93 -17.19
C LEU A 109 -15.11 22.84 -16.09
N VAL A 110 -16.23 22.82 -15.34
CA VAL A 110 -16.50 22.01 -14.15
C VAL A 110 -16.56 20.51 -14.47
N ILE A 111 -15.98 19.66 -13.61
CA ILE A 111 -16.24 18.21 -13.65
C ILE A 111 -16.77 17.73 -12.29
N ASN A 112 -17.97 17.16 -12.34
CA ASN A 112 -18.67 16.51 -11.23
C ASN A 112 -18.62 14.98 -11.39
N GLU A 113 -17.49 14.32 -11.12
CA GLU A 113 -17.46 12.85 -11.00
C GLU A 113 -16.38 12.39 -9.99
N LYS A 114 -16.65 12.53 -8.68
CA LYS A 114 -15.74 12.05 -7.62
C LYS A 114 -16.22 10.82 -6.85
N LEU A 115 -17.52 10.54 -6.86
CA LEU A 115 -18.10 9.52 -5.97
C LEU A 115 -18.02 8.09 -6.53
N ILE A 116 -18.17 7.91 -7.86
CA ILE A 116 -18.23 6.59 -8.49
C ILE A 116 -16.87 5.85 -8.42
N ILE A 117 -15.76 6.57 -8.58
CA ILE A 117 -14.40 5.99 -8.55
C ILE A 117 -14.07 5.41 -7.17
N PHE A 118 -14.46 6.08 -6.08
CA PHE A 118 -14.13 5.64 -4.73
C PHE A 118 -14.76 4.27 -4.39
N LEU A 119 -16.04 4.07 -4.72
CA LEU A 119 -16.73 2.80 -4.46
C LEU A 119 -16.11 1.63 -5.25
N PHE A 120 -15.71 1.87 -6.50
CA PHE A 120 -15.09 0.84 -7.34
C PHE A 120 -13.76 0.35 -6.76
N VAL A 121 -12.92 1.26 -6.25
CA VAL A 121 -11.63 0.92 -5.63
C VAL A 121 -11.82 0.07 -4.36
N MET A 122 -12.81 0.41 -3.52
CA MET A 122 -13.08 -0.35 -2.30
C MET A 122 -13.52 -1.80 -2.60
N GLN A 123 -14.36 -2.01 -3.61
CA GLN A 123 -14.78 -3.35 -4.01
C GLN A 123 -13.63 -4.19 -4.55
N GLN A 124 -12.68 -3.58 -5.27
CA GLN A 124 -11.48 -4.28 -5.71
C GLN A 124 -10.60 -4.72 -4.53
N GLU A 125 -10.44 -3.88 -3.51
CA GLU A 125 -9.66 -4.23 -2.33
C GLU A 125 -10.28 -5.39 -1.54
N VAL A 126 -11.61 -5.40 -1.36
CA VAL A 126 -12.31 -6.53 -0.71
C VAL A 126 -12.10 -7.83 -1.49
N ARG A 127 -12.25 -7.78 -2.82
CA ARG A 127 -12.00 -8.95 -3.69
C ARG A 127 -10.54 -9.40 -3.63
N ARG A 128 -9.59 -8.46 -3.59
CA ARG A 128 -8.16 -8.75 -3.48
C ARG A 128 -7.85 -9.46 -2.17
N ILE A 129 -8.31 -8.92 -1.04
CA ILE A 129 -8.09 -9.50 0.30
C ILE A 129 -8.68 -10.92 0.39
N ASN A 130 -9.93 -11.11 -0.05
CA ASN A 130 -10.55 -12.44 -0.04
C ASN A 130 -9.81 -13.44 -0.94
N LYS A 131 -9.21 -12.98 -2.04
CA LYS A 131 -8.41 -13.83 -2.94
C LYS A 131 -7.03 -14.17 -2.37
N GLU A 132 -6.40 -13.24 -1.65
CA GLU A 132 -5.10 -13.45 -1.01
C GLU A 132 -5.21 -14.33 0.25
N HIS A 133 -6.39 -14.39 0.87
CA HIS A 133 -6.65 -15.18 2.07
C HIS A 133 -7.85 -16.13 1.89
N PRO A 134 -7.77 -17.13 1.00
CA PRO A 134 -8.89 -18.06 0.74
C PRO A 134 -9.27 -18.89 1.97
N ASP A 135 -8.32 -19.14 2.88
CA ASP A 135 -8.51 -19.95 4.08
C ASP A 135 -9.03 -19.13 5.29
N ASP A 136 -9.17 -17.81 5.14
CA ASP A 136 -9.65 -16.93 6.19
C ASP A 136 -11.01 -16.31 5.80
N PRO A 137 -12.13 -16.98 6.12
CA PRO A 137 -13.46 -16.45 5.81
C PRO A 137 -13.79 -15.17 6.60
N PHE A 138 -12.97 -14.79 7.57
CA PHE A 138 -13.13 -13.58 8.38
C PHE A 138 -12.13 -12.49 8.03
N ALA A 139 -11.42 -12.61 6.89
CA ALA A 139 -10.49 -11.59 6.41
C ALA A 139 -11.19 -10.21 6.29
N ILE A 140 -12.45 -10.20 5.83
CA ILE A 140 -13.35 -9.05 5.86
C ILE A 140 -14.61 -9.41 6.65
N LYS A 141 -14.95 -8.61 7.67
CA LYS A 141 -16.17 -8.74 8.48
C LYS A 141 -16.77 -7.37 8.74
N ASN A 142 -18.08 -7.20 8.53
CA ASN A 142 -18.78 -5.92 8.70
C ASN A 142 -18.08 -4.75 7.96
N ASP A 143 -17.67 -4.99 6.70
CA ASP A 143 -16.92 -4.03 5.86
C ASP A 143 -15.58 -3.57 6.46
N ARG A 144 -14.99 -4.37 7.36
CA ARG A 144 -13.70 -4.09 8.01
C ARG A 144 -12.75 -5.27 7.89
N VAL A 145 -11.47 -4.99 7.71
CA VAL A 145 -10.39 -5.97 7.79
C VAL A 145 -10.36 -6.56 9.20
N LYS A 146 -10.47 -7.89 9.29
CA LYS A 146 -10.60 -8.66 10.55
C LYS A 146 -11.74 -8.19 11.47
N GLY A 147 -12.66 -7.36 10.98
CA GLY A 147 -13.72 -6.74 11.79
C GLY A 147 -13.31 -5.47 12.55
N TYR A 148 -12.04 -5.05 12.50
CA TYR A 148 -11.54 -3.91 13.27
C TYR A 148 -11.24 -2.70 12.39
N LEU A 149 -10.48 -2.88 11.31
CA LEU A 149 -9.96 -1.76 10.52
C LEU A 149 -10.79 -1.50 9.27
N LYS A 150 -11.15 -0.24 9.03
CA LYS A 150 -11.73 0.17 7.73
C LYS A 150 -10.68 0.27 6.63
N VAL A 151 -9.43 0.52 7.01
CA VAL A 151 -8.32 0.67 6.08
C VAL A 151 -7.85 -0.72 5.61
N THR A 152 -7.62 -0.88 4.30
CA THR A 152 -7.25 -2.17 3.68
C THR A 152 -5.74 -2.36 3.50
N ARG A 153 -4.95 -1.30 3.71
CA ARG A 153 -3.47 -1.27 3.60
C ARG A 153 -2.92 -0.27 4.60
N ALA A 154 -1.83 -0.57 5.28
CA ALA A 154 -1.18 0.38 6.18
C ALA A 154 0.32 0.05 6.30
N PHE A 155 1.11 1.06 6.63
CA PHE A 155 2.43 0.85 7.23
C PHE A 155 2.27 0.36 8.67
N GLY A 156 3.21 -0.45 9.14
CA GLY A 156 3.14 -1.08 10.45
C GLY A 156 2.00 -2.09 10.52
N ALA A 157 1.19 -2.01 11.58
CA ALA A 157 0.12 -2.96 11.88
C ALA A 157 0.62 -4.40 11.86
N GLY A 158 1.77 -4.65 12.49
CA GLY A 158 2.43 -5.95 12.56
C GLY A 158 1.50 -7.06 13.04
N PHE A 159 0.53 -6.76 13.92
CA PHE A 159 -0.47 -7.72 14.38
C PHE A 159 -1.39 -8.29 13.27
N LEU A 160 -1.44 -7.65 12.09
CA LEU A 160 -2.19 -8.12 10.91
C LEU A 160 -1.29 -8.73 9.83
N LYS A 161 0.02 -8.54 9.93
CA LYS A 161 0.98 -9.16 9.03
C LYS A 161 1.29 -10.54 9.59
N GLN A 162 0.81 -11.57 8.91
CA GLN A 162 1.24 -12.94 9.24
C GLN A 162 2.74 -13.03 8.99
N VAL A 163 3.47 -13.50 10.01
CA VAL A 163 4.89 -13.90 9.92
C VAL A 163 4.97 -15.28 9.30
#